data_AF-A0A7R9MNE4-F1
#
_entry.id   AF-A0A7R9MNE4-F1
#
_cell.length_a   1.000
_cell.length_b   1.000
_cell.length_c   1.000
_cell.angle_alpha   90.00
_cell.angle_beta   90.00
_cell.angle_gamma   90.00
#
_symmetry.space_group_name_H-M   'P 1'
#
loop_
_entity.id
_entity.type
_entity.pdbx_description
1 polymer ?
#
loop_
_entity_poly.entity_id
_entity_poly.type
_entity_poly.pdbx_seq_one_letter_code
_entity_poly.pdbx_strand_id
1 'polypeptide(L)'
;MNNLLTSSVCVILFTFVMINNCYAGFTYTICDESQLKGIVNWINVSDCDPSLTDRCIFKKGTNVTISTSESTDSLKVKITGTVLGLSVPWRVNPDNACAHGVNCPVAANVDNVFMLSMPISPAYPSIPVQVRLRLEDSRKRPHFCAQFPVKIDN
;
A
#
# COMPACT_ATOMS: atom_id res chain seq x y z
N MET A 1 -7.16 54.14 -36.58
CA MET A 1 -8.06 53.74 -35.49
C MET A 1 -7.18 53.19 -34.38
N ASN A 2 -7.00 54.06 -33.40
CA ASN A 2 -6.03 54.16 -32.31
C ASN A 2 -6.09 52.94 -31.36
N ASN A 3 -5.12 52.55 -30.52
CA ASN A 3 -3.70 52.82 -30.27
C ASN A 3 -3.24 51.79 -29.21
N LEU A 4 -1.93 51.55 -29.11
CA LEU A 4 -1.26 50.79 -28.04
C LEU A 4 -1.26 51.50 -26.66
N LEU A 5 -0.83 50.75 -25.62
CA LEU A 5 -0.29 51.15 -24.28
C LEU A 5 -1.33 51.32 -23.15
N THR A 6 -1.14 51.05 -21.84
CA THR A 6 -0.18 50.36 -20.93
C THR A 6 -0.77 50.50 -19.50
N SER A 7 -0.45 49.57 -18.58
CA SER A 7 -0.31 49.74 -17.11
C SER A 7 -1.53 49.80 -16.14
N SER A 8 -1.50 48.84 -15.21
CA SER A 8 -1.77 48.93 -13.76
C SER A 8 -3.14 49.39 -13.23
N VAL A 9 -3.97 48.44 -12.79
CA VAL A 9 -4.47 48.46 -11.40
C VAL A 9 -4.53 47.02 -10.86
N CYS A 10 -3.66 46.76 -9.90
CA CYS A 10 -3.70 45.63 -8.99
C CYS A 10 -4.93 45.81 -8.08
N VAL A 11 -6.02 45.06 -8.30
CA VAL A 11 -7.05 44.84 -7.26
C VAL A 11 -7.13 43.34 -6.99
N ILE A 12 -6.20 42.96 -6.12
CA ILE A 12 -6.23 41.78 -5.26
C ILE A 12 -7.62 41.68 -4.63
N LEU A 13 -8.34 40.57 -4.83
CA LEU A 13 -9.26 39.92 -3.88
C LEU A 13 -10.01 38.78 -4.60
N PHE A 14 -9.36 37.63 -4.67
CA PHE A 14 -9.89 36.33 -4.23
C PHE A 14 -8.90 35.26 -4.68
N THR A 15 -8.00 34.92 -3.77
CA THR A 15 -7.06 33.81 -3.84
C THR A 15 -7.82 32.49 -4.00
N PHE A 16 -8.12 32.08 -5.23
CA PHE A 16 -8.30 30.68 -5.56
C PHE A 16 -7.02 30.20 -6.26
N VAL A 17 -5.91 30.24 -5.51
CA VAL A 17 -4.82 29.31 -5.79
C VAL A 17 -5.44 27.94 -5.47
N MET A 18 -6.01 27.29 -6.48
CA MET A 18 -6.26 25.85 -6.43
C MET A 18 -4.87 25.24 -6.38
N ILE A 19 -4.34 25.10 -5.16
CA ILE A 19 -3.23 24.21 -4.88
C ILE A 19 -3.80 22.84 -5.22
N ASN A 20 -3.69 22.46 -6.48
CA ASN A 20 -3.85 21.09 -6.92
C ASN A 20 -2.74 20.33 -6.20
N ASN A 21 -3.03 19.89 -4.98
CA ASN A 21 -2.29 18.83 -4.34
C ASN A 21 -2.46 17.62 -5.25
N CYS A 22 -1.52 17.45 -6.18
CA CYS A 22 -1.29 16.19 -6.83
C CYS A 22 -0.76 15.27 -5.72
N TYR A 23 -1.67 14.67 -4.96
CA TYR A 23 -1.33 13.55 -4.11
C TYR A 23 -0.85 12.46 -5.06
N ALA A 24 0.46 12.32 -5.20
CA ALA A 24 1.00 11.13 -5.81
C ALA A 24 0.49 9.94 -4.95
N GLY A 25 0.10 8.85 -5.60
CA GLY A 25 -0.33 7.64 -4.92
C GLY A 25 0.89 6.79 -4.55
N PHE A 26 0.75 5.94 -3.52
CA PHE A 26 1.71 4.88 -3.27
C PHE A 26 1.78 3.91 -4.46
N THR A 27 2.99 3.63 -4.96
CA THR A 27 3.19 2.71 -6.09
C THR A 27 3.35 1.26 -5.61
N TYR A 28 2.58 0.36 -6.22
CA TYR A 28 2.67 -1.08 -5.98
C TYR A 28 2.42 -1.85 -7.27
N THR A 29 2.85 -3.10 -7.28
CA THR A 29 2.63 -4.04 -8.38
C THR A 29 1.93 -5.27 -7.84
N ILE A 30 0.80 -5.64 -8.45
CA ILE A 30 0.15 -6.91 -8.15
C ILE A 30 1.03 -8.03 -8.70
N CYS A 31 1.19 -9.12 -7.95
CA CYS A 31 1.89 -10.30 -8.46
C CYS A 31 1.06 -10.93 -9.60
N ASP A 32 1.53 -12.04 -10.18
CA ASP A 32 0.79 -12.74 -11.24
C ASP A 32 -0.70 -12.95 -10.91
N GLU A 33 -1.55 -12.16 -11.56
CA GLU A 33 -3.00 -12.11 -11.33
C GLU A 33 -3.68 -13.44 -11.66
N SER A 34 -3.11 -14.21 -12.60
CA SER A 34 -3.66 -15.51 -13.01
C SER A 34 -3.69 -16.54 -11.88
N GLN A 35 -2.86 -16.35 -10.85
CA GLN A 35 -2.76 -17.23 -9.70
C GLN A 35 -3.67 -16.80 -8.54
N LEU A 36 -4.23 -15.58 -8.59
CA LEU A 36 -4.99 -15.03 -7.49
C LEU A 36 -6.40 -15.60 -7.42
N LYS A 37 -6.82 -15.95 -6.21
CA LYS A 37 -8.20 -16.34 -5.87
C LYS A 37 -9.04 -15.18 -5.35
N GLY A 38 -8.56 -13.96 -5.56
CA GLY A 38 -9.22 -12.72 -5.17
C GLY A 38 -8.86 -11.56 -6.09
N ILE A 39 -9.63 -10.49 -5.95
CA ILE A 39 -9.49 -9.23 -6.65
C ILE A 39 -8.93 -8.21 -5.66
N VAL A 40 -7.94 -7.45 -6.12
CA VAL A 40 -7.37 -6.36 -5.35
C VAL A 40 -8.01 -5.07 -5.81
N ASN A 41 -8.75 -4.40 -4.91
CA ASN A 41 -9.40 -3.14 -5.25
C ASN A 41 -8.41 -1.98 -5.13
N TRP A 42 -7.80 -1.82 -3.94
CA TRP A 42 -6.83 -0.78 -3.69
C TRP A 42 -5.97 -1.08 -2.46
N ILE A 43 -4.78 -0.49 -2.47
CA ILE A 43 -3.81 -0.54 -1.37
C ILE A 43 -3.55 0.89 -0.92
N ASN A 44 -3.75 1.17 0.37
CA ASN A 44 -3.36 2.43 0.98
C ASN A 44 -2.31 2.15 2.06
N VAL A 45 -1.15 2.75 1.88
CA VAL A 45 -0.13 2.78 2.92
C VAL A 45 -0.24 4.12 3.62
N SER A 46 -0.60 4.11 4.89
CA SER A 46 -0.62 5.29 5.75
C SER A 46 0.78 5.90 5.86
N ASP A 47 0.85 7.22 6.03
CA ASP A 47 2.09 8.01 6.19
C ASP A 47 3.13 7.80 5.08
N CYS A 48 2.64 7.43 3.90
CA CYS A 48 3.43 7.37 2.68
C CYS A 48 3.16 8.63 1.87
N ASP A 49 4.04 9.62 1.97
CA ASP A 49 3.97 10.81 1.12
C ASP A 49 4.95 10.65 -0.07
N PRO A 50 4.45 10.22 -1.25
CA PRO A 50 5.27 10.11 -2.45
C PRO A 50 5.72 11.46 -3.01
N SER A 51 5.23 12.59 -2.48
CA SER A 51 5.77 13.92 -2.79
C SER A 51 7.01 14.27 -1.96
N LEU A 52 7.28 13.55 -0.87
CA LEU A 52 8.45 13.77 -0.01
C LEU A 52 9.62 12.82 -0.32
N THR A 53 9.37 11.65 -0.91
CA THR A 53 10.46 10.75 -1.31
C THR A 53 10.01 9.65 -2.30
N ASP A 54 10.90 9.19 -3.18
CA ASP A 54 10.65 8.13 -4.18
C ASP A 54 10.38 6.73 -3.57
N ARG A 55 10.40 6.61 -2.23
CA ARG A 55 10.42 5.34 -1.50
C ARG A 55 9.69 5.45 -0.15
N CYS A 56 8.55 4.78 -0.03
CA CYS A 56 7.75 4.81 1.19
C CYS A 56 8.55 4.45 2.45
N ILE A 57 8.59 5.34 3.44
CA ILE A 57 9.09 5.04 4.79
C ILE A 57 7.91 4.39 5.54
N PHE A 58 7.94 3.08 5.69
CA PHE A 58 6.84 2.31 6.30
C PHE A 58 6.67 2.66 7.79
N LYS A 59 5.63 3.42 8.12
CA LYS A 59 5.14 3.58 9.50
C LYS A 59 3.73 2.98 9.64
N LYS A 60 3.28 2.81 10.88
CA LYS A 60 2.15 1.93 11.29
C LYS A 60 0.85 2.22 10.50
N GLY A 61 0.10 1.16 10.13
CA GLY A 61 -1.32 1.26 9.73
C GLY A 61 -1.67 1.07 8.25
N THR A 62 -1.06 0.11 7.54
CA THR A 62 -1.39 -0.15 6.12
C THR A 62 -2.78 -0.74 5.98
N ASN A 63 -3.65 -0.10 5.21
CA ASN A 63 -5.00 -0.55 4.86
C ASN A 63 -5.02 -1.15 3.46
N VAL A 64 -5.41 -2.40 3.34
CA VAL A 64 -5.52 -3.12 2.08
C VAL A 64 -6.95 -3.59 1.92
N THR A 65 -7.65 -3.18 0.86
CA THR A 65 -8.98 -3.71 0.57
C THR A 65 -8.90 -4.83 -0.44
N ILE A 66 -9.41 -6.00 -0.06
CA ILE A 66 -9.30 -7.26 -0.80
C ILE A 66 -10.69 -7.87 -0.89
N SER A 67 -11.12 -8.25 -2.08
CA SER A 67 -12.23 -9.18 -2.28
C SER A 67 -11.70 -10.53 -2.72
N THR A 68 -12.31 -11.62 -2.28
CA THR A 68 -11.96 -12.97 -2.75
C THR A 68 -13.08 -13.49 -3.64
N SER A 69 -12.76 -14.23 -4.69
CA SER A 69 -13.80 -14.89 -5.53
C SER A 69 -14.18 -16.27 -5.01
N GLU A 70 -13.38 -16.83 -4.11
CA GLU A 70 -13.63 -18.09 -3.40
C GLU A 70 -13.77 -17.85 -1.89
N SER A 71 -14.64 -18.61 -1.23
CA SER A 71 -14.74 -18.59 0.23
C SER A 71 -13.62 -19.40 0.88
N THR A 72 -13.17 -18.97 2.06
CA THR A 72 -12.16 -19.69 2.84
C THR A 72 -12.29 -19.40 4.33
N ASP A 73 -11.97 -20.38 5.18
CA ASP A 73 -12.14 -20.22 6.63
C ASP A 73 -11.24 -19.13 7.21
N SER A 74 -10.04 -18.98 6.67
CA SER A 74 -9.08 -17.97 7.09
C SER A 74 -8.02 -17.73 6.02
N LEU A 75 -7.37 -16.58 6.10
CA LEU A 75 -6.23 -16.23 5.27
C LEU A 75 -5.01 -16.02 6.15
N LYS A 76 -3.87 -16.56 5.73
CA LYS A 76 -2.59 -16.39 6.40
C LYS A 76 -1.78 -15.28 5.74
N VAL A 77 -1.35 -14.33 6.55
CA VAL A 77 -0.48 -13.22 6.18
C VAL A 77 0.95 -13.73 6.04
N LYS A 78 1.55 -13.51 4.87
CA LYS A 78 2.96 -13.74 4.62
C LYS A 78 3.61 -12.49 4.06
N ILE A 79 4.72 -12.11 4.66
CA ILE A 79 5.53 -10.99 4.20
C ILE A 79 6.95 -11.49 3.97
N THR A 80 7.51 -11.11 2.83
CA THR A 80 8.89 -11.38 2.49
C THR A 80 9.52 -10.08 2.02
N GLY A 81 10.61 -9.68 2.66
CA GLY A 81 11.47 -8.60 2.19
C GLY A 81 12.61 -9.16 1.36
N THR A 82 12.82 -8.65 0.15
CA THR A 82 13.98 -9.00 -0.68
C THR A 82 14.97 -7.85 -0.67
N VAL A 83 16.22 -8.14 -0.30
CA VAL A 83 17.30 -7.17 -0.14
C VAL A 83 18.60 -7.77 -0.67
N LEU A 84 19.27 -7.08 -1.60
CA LEU A 84 20.51 -7.56 -2.23
C LEU A 84 20.43 -9.01 -2.76
N GLY A 85 19.25 -9.41 -3.28
CA GLY A 85 18.99 -10.77 -3.76
C GLY A 85 18.61 -11.79 -2.67
N LEU A 86 18.77 -11.46 -1.38
CA LEU A 86 18.36 -12.29 -0.26
C LEU A 86 16.90 -12.05 0.08
N SER A 87 16.10 -13.12 0.18
CA SER A 87 14.69 -13.04 0.59
C SER A 87 14.54 -13.44 2.05
N VAL A 88 14.13 -12.50 2.89
CA VAL A 88 13.96 -12.67 4.33
C VAL A 88 12.46 -12.69 4.67
N PRO A 89 11.95 -13.76 5.29
CA PRO A 89 10.56 -13.79 5.74
C PRO A 89 10.40 -12.93 7.00
N TRP A 90 9.34 -12.15 7.03
CA TRP A 90 8.92 -11.40 8.21
C TRP A 90 7.89 -12.19 8.99
N ARG A 91 8.11 -12.37 10.29
CA ARG A 91 7.16 -13.07 11.17
C ARG A 91 6.04 -12.12 11.60
N VAL A 92 4.82 -12.41 11.16
CA VAL A 92 3.60 -11.73 11.63
C VAL A 92 3.01 -12.59 12.76
N ASN A 93 2.60 -11.98 13.87
CA ASN A 93 1.95 -12.69 14.96
C ASN A 93 0.81 -11.85 15.55
N PRO A 94 -0.44 -12.36 15.55
CA PRO A 94 -0.90 -13.57 14.86
C PRO A 94 -0.77 -13.44 13.34
N ASP A 95 -0.44 -14.52 12.64
CA ASP A 95 -0.30 -14.52 11.17
C ASP A 95 -1.64 -14.72 10.45
N ASN A 96 -2.75 -14.84 11.18
CA ASN A 96 -4.07 -14.95 10.60
C ASN A 96 -4.66 -13.57 10.30
N ALA A 97 -5.03 -13.30 9.04
CA ALA A 97 -5.62 -12.06 8.58
C ALA A 97 -6.93 -11.70 9.29
N CYS A 98 -7.63 -12.69 9.87
CA CYS A 98 -8.82 -12.45 10.70
C CYS A 98 -8.52 -11.55 11.92
N ALA A 99 -7.29 -11.63 12.44
CA ALA A 99 -6.84 -10.78 13.55
C ALA A 99 -6.45 -9.36 13.10
N HIS A 100 -6.51 -9.10 11.80
CA HIS A 100 -6.07 -7.87 11.13
C HIS A 100 -7.22 -7.26 10.31
N GLY A 101 -8.47 -7.39 10.77
CA GLY A 101 -9.64 -6.70 10.19
C GLY A 101 -10.42 -7.47 9.12
N VAL A 102 -9.93 -8.63 8.66
CA VAL A 102 -10.68 -9.48 7.73
C VAL A 102 -11.79 -10.23 8.47
N ASN A 103 -13.01 -10.23 7.94
CA ASN A 103 -14.10 -11.02 8.51
C ASN A 103 -13.92 -12.50 8.16
N CYS A 104 -13.96 -13.37 9.17
CA CYS A 104 -13.78 -14.80 9.01
C CYS A 104 -15.00 -15.58 9.51
N PRO A 105 -15.45 -16.62 8.79
CA PRO A 105 -14.91 -17.12 7.52
C PRO A 105 -15.05 -16.11 6.37
N VAL A 106 -14.06 -16.06 5.49
CA VAL A 106 -14.01 -15.14 4.36
C VAL A 106 -15.04 -15.58 3.33
N ALA A 107 -16.04 -14.73 3.11
CA ALA A 107 -17.08 -14.97 2.12
C ALA A 107 -16.61 -14.57 0.71
N ALA A 108 -17.02 -15.35 -0.29
CA ALA A 108 -16.77 -15.01 -1.68
C ALA A 108 -17.51 -13.73 -2.07
N ASN A 109 -16.88 -12.92 -2.91
CA ASN A 109 -17.36 -11.65 -3.46
C ASN A 109 -17.72 -10.61 -2.39
N VAL A 110 -17.11 -10.69 -1.20
CA VAL A 110 -17.24 -9.70 -0.14
C VAL A 110 -15.93 -8.95 0.01
N ASP A 111 -16.00 -7.63 -0.04
CA ASP A 111 -14.87 -6.76 0.24
C ASP A 111 -14.49 -6.83 1.71
N ASN A 112 -13.21 -7.06 1.98
CA ASN A 112 -12.62 -7.06 3.31
C ASN A 112 -11.50 -6.02 3.37
N VAL A 113 -11.43 -5.30 4.49
CA VAL A 113 -10.33 -4.38 4.76
C VAL A 113 -9.35 -5.08 5.69
N PHE A 114 -8.22 -5.49 5.12
CA PHE A 114 -7.07 -6.02 5.83
C PHE A 114 -6.17 -4.87 6.28
N MET A 115 -5.98 -4.72 7.59
CA MET A 115 -5.15 -3.69 8.18
C MET A 115 -3.96 -4.32 8.89
N LEU A 116 -2.74 -4.04 8.42
CA LEU A 116 -1.52 -4.60 8.99
C LEU A 116 -0.56 -3.52 9.46
N SER A 117 0.01 -3.75 10.64
CA SER A 117 1.10 -2.95 11.20
C SER A 117 2.38 -3.78 11.30
N MET A 118 3.42 -3.37 10.58
CA MET A 118 4.74 -4.01 10.63
C MET A 118 5.72 -3.18 11.48
N PRO A 119 6.18 -3.68 12.63
CA PRO A 119 7.19 -2.99 13.43
C PRO A 119 8.60 -3.18 12.83
N ILE A 120 9.15 -2.14 12.20
CA ILE A 120 10.55 -2.16 11.73
C ILE A 120 11.50 -2.21 12.93
N SER A 121 12.30 -3.28 13.00
CA SER A 121 13.33 -3.41 14.02
C SER A 121 14.46 -2.40 13.78
N PRO A 122 14.95 -1.69 14.81
CA PRO A 122 16.12 -0.80 14.69
C PRO A 122 17.41 -1.52 14.25
N ALA A 123 17.46 -2.85 14.33
CA ALA A 123 18.58 -3.64 13.84
C ALA A 123 18.61 -3.74 12.31
N TYR A 124 17.53 -3.38 11.61
CA TYR A 124 17.51 -3.39 10.16
C TYR A 124 18.29 -2.21 9.59
N PRO A 125 19.27 -2.44 8.70
CA PRO A 125 20.06 -1.37 8.12
C PRO A 125 19.19 -0.43 7.27
N SER A 126 19.60 0.83 7.16
CA SER A 126 18.94 1.84 6.32
C SER A 126 19.18 1.58 4.83
N ILE A 127 18.53 0.54 4.30
CA ILE A 127 18.67 0.11 2.90
C ILE A 127 17.31 -0.11 2.24
N PRO A 128 17.27 -0.11 0.91
CA PRO A 128 16.04 -0.41 0.21
C PRO A 128 15.68 -1.89 0.25
N VAL A 129 14.39 -2.16 0.40
CA VAL A 129 13.84 -3.51 0.45
C VAL A 129 12.64 -3.58 -0.49
N GLN A 130 12.58 -4.64 -1.31
CA GLN A 130 11.35 -4.95 -2.04
C GLN A 130 10.48 -5.82 -1.14
N VAL A 131 9.35 -5.29 -0.67
CA VAL A 131 8.41 -6.05 0.15
C VAL A 131 7.45 -6.79 -0.78
N ARG A 132 7.15 -8.04 -0.42
CA ARG A 132 6.09 -8.86 -1.01
C ARG A 132 5.14 -9.28 0.10
N LEU A 133 3.90 -8.82 0.01
CA LEU A 133 2.81 -9.16 0.93
C LEU A 133 1.87 -10.15 0.23
N ARG A 134 1.52 -11.25 0.91
CA ARG A 134 0.58 -12.26 0.44
C ARG A 134 -0.44 -12.61 1.51
N LEU A 135 -1.68 -12.83 1.08
CA LEU A 135 -2.68 -13.55 1.87
C LEU A 135 -2.94 -14.89 1.20
N GLU A 136 -2.70 -15.98 1.91
CA GLU A 136 -2.83 -17.34 1.39
C GLU A 136 -3.87 -18.15 2.18
N ASP A 137 -4.66 -18.97 1.52
CA ASP A 137 -5.57 -19.90 2.21
C ASP A 137 -4.83 -21.11 2.81
N SER A 138 -5.57 -22.01 3.46
CA SER A 138 -5.05 -23.26 4.04
C SER A 138 -4.37 -24.18 3.01
N ARG A 139 -4.69 -24.03 1.72
CA ARG A 139 -4.08 -24.75 0.60
C ARG A 139 -2.87 -24.02 0.01
N LYS A 140 -2.43 -22.92 0.63
CA LYS A 140 -1.35 -22.03 0.17
C LYS A 140 -1.65 -21.34 -1.17
N ARG A 141 -2.93 -21.21 -1.55
CA ARG A 141 -3.33 -20.49 -2.75
C ARG A 141 -3.39 -18.99 -2.42
N PRO A 142 -2.74 -18.11 -3.20
CA PRO A 142 -2.76 -16.69 -2.91
C PRO A 142 -4.13 -16.09 -3.28
N HIS A 143 -4.77 -15.43 -2.32
CA HIS A 143 -5.96 -14.60 -2.55
C HIS A 143 -5.60 -13.15 -2.81
N PHE A 144 -4.45 -12.73 -2.29
CA PHE A 144 -3.86 -11.42 -2.51
C PHE A 144 -2.35 -11.55 -2.62
N CYS A 145 -1.74 -10.79 -3.53
CA CYS A 145 -0.29 -10.65 -3.60
C CYS A 145 0.07 -9.28 -4.18
N ALA A 146 0.84 -8.49 -3.43
CA ALA A 146 1.36 -7.22 -3.90
C ALA A 146 2.84 -7.09 -3.56
N GLN A 147 3.55 -6.35 -4.41
CA GLN A 147 4.95 -5.98 -4.22
C GLN A 147 5.09 -4.47 -4.26
N PHE A 148 5.93 -3.94 -3.38
CA PHE A 148 6.21 -2.51 -3.34
C PHE A 148 7.60 -2.24 -2.75
N PRO A 149 8.30 -1.21 -3.24
CA PRO A 149 9.58 -0.82 -2.70
C PRO A 149 9.39 -0.03 -1.40
N VAL A 150 10.19 -0.34 -0.39
CA VAL A 150 10.27 0.42 0.86
C VAL A 150 11.71 0.84 1.10
N LYS A 151 11.91 1.98 1.75
CA LYS A 151 13.19 2.34 2.34
C LYS A 151 13.06 2.22 3.85
N ILE A 152 13.88 1.37 4.44
CA ILE A 152 14.04 1.35 5.89
C ILE A 152 14.97 2.52 6.24
N ASP A 153 14.61 3.31 7.23
CA ASP A 153 15.46 4.38 7.77
C ASP A 153 15.36 4.40 9.30
N ASN A 154 16.40 4.91 9.97
CA ASN A 154 16.51 5.00 11.44
C ASN A 154 15.79 6.22 12.02
#